data_AF-E4V3Z9-F1
#
_entry.id   AF-E4V3Z9-F1
#
_cell.length_a   1.000
_cell.length_b   1.000
_cell.length_c   1.000
_cell.angle_alpha   90.00
_cell.angle_beta   90.00
_cell.angle_gamma   90.00
#
_symmetry.space_group_name_H-M   'P 1'
#
loop_
_entity.id
_entity.type
_entity.pdbx_description
1 polymer ?
#
loop_
_entity_poly.entity_id
_entity_poly.type
_entity_poly.pdbx_seq_one_letter_code
_entity_poly.pdbx_strand_id
1 'polypeptide(L)'
;MSPHSKCICRDYPEAPEEKSGCGLRALKAFSLSNLGISEVLATKLALDALECFQPPHLETPRCPSHGYKYLPFRLFNTLDSHLFRGVLKDQVYLRWSKILPSAVHGLTSKPGSRDTRITIDLQHALLKDVSAEGIISVLIHHMAHAYFLACCGPPGVGKNRSERQNLGHDLAYSTLLYKIMDVFQPQGFKRMPNLFLFNRARRHPKDQRQLCRVERTVAHLAEPGKCCTFQSTDFLDRKTCRDHTLTLNEINLNGGHDGKSDLGDPYPKSHYIHVVDIGQQSFTPVLRTQYPYQPKDYIELHYKNYAAPFLRSDLRKDCSLASKLSEEVNFLNIPAPSHQIFCALYSYLLNGDYPPELVKITSPYITARNAEGPPVILTYIPEVENFLATDIRMFSLASMLDFSDLRDSAMERMHSLSETHANPISILQEIYNNPTRNDDDRDRLRRWVLEFLPKGGTERGFTNIDVLQTGQWREGLAKLRKENGLFNMDYSTACESLVLEKASACINAFNEASRTAGQAAGNNTGDPLNNGPLSPEELELLRQVHPQMSKLYETAAASAQNPAPGPNIEEDSSEQASSDCRSEHCPFHIKQQNHHHNHHHHQQRQEDQDSDISYKHLFRNIV
;
A
#
# COMPACT_ATOMS: atom_id res chain seq x y z
N MET A 1 43.06 15.22 16.54
CA MET A 1 43.06 15.02 15.07
C MET A 1 43.08 16.40 14.46
N SER A 2 44.07 16.75 13.66
CA SER A 2 44.12 18.06 12.99
C SER A 2 43.06 18.10 11.89
N PRO A 3 42.31 19.21 11.74
CA PRO A 3 41.24 19.31 10.76
C PRO A 3 41.82 19.36 9.34
N HIS A 4 41.30 18.50 8.46
CA HIS A 4 41.65 18.47 7.05
C HIS A 4 40.94 19.65 6.36
N SER A 5 41.68 20.68 5.97
CA SER A 5 41.18 22.00 5.59
C SER A 5 40.44 22.12 4.25
N LYS A 6 39.89 21.02 3.69
CA LYS A 6 39.21 21.02 2.36
C LYS A 6 38.06 19.99 2.21
N CYS A 7 37.25 19.72 3.24
CA CYS A 7 36.00 18.94 3.07
C CYS A 7 34.78 19.85 3.21
N ILE A 8 33.91 19.87 2.21
CA ILE A 8 32.62 20.60 2.22
C ILE A 8 31.49 19.71 2.77
N CYS A 9 31.87 18.74 3.59
CA CYS A 9 31.05 17.59 3.96
C CYS A 9 30.22 17.99 5.18
N ARG A 10 28.88 17.91 5.09
CA ARG A 10 28.00 18.12 6.25
C ARG A 10 28.44 17.17 7.37
N ASP A 11 28.73 17.70 8.56
CA ASP A 11 28.87 16.87 9.75
C ASP A 11 27.56 16.11 9.92
N TYR A 12 27.62 14.78 9.93
CA TYR A 12 26.46 13.96 10.23
C TYR A 12 26.27 14.00 11.76
N PRO A 13 25.23 14.67 12.28
CA PRO A 13 25.03 14.78 13.72
C PRO A 13 24.84 13.40 14.34
N GLU A 14 25.37 13.21 15.54
CA GLU A 14 25.08 12.01 16.35
C GLU A 14 23.56 11.95 16.59
N ALA A 15 22.96 10.77 16.37
CA ALA A 15 21.52 10.60 16.57
C ALA A 15 21.18 10.88 18.05
N PRO A 16 20.19 11.74 18.35
CA PRO A 16 19.86 12.16 19.71
C PRO A 16 19.38 11.02 20.64
N GLU A 17 19.10 9.84 20.07
CA GLU A 17 18.58 8.64 20.74
C GLU A 17 19.60 7.92 21.65
N GLU A 18 20.90 8.28 21.62
CA GLU A 18 21.93 7.58 22.40
C GLU A 18 21.91 7.88 23.92
N LYS A 19 21.10 8.84 24.40
CA LYS A 19 21.05 9.26 25.82
C LYS A 19 19.92 8.63 26.65
N SER A 20 18.96 7.94 26.04
CA SER A 20 17.70 7.52 26.70
C SER A 20 17.68 6.08 27.22
N GLY A 21 18.82 5.38 27.29
CA GLY A 21 18.87 3.98 27.75
C GLY A 21 18.38 2.95 26.72
N CYS A 22 18.05 3.38 25.51
CA CYS A 22 17.70 2.56 24.34
C CYS A 22 18.67 2.84 23.17
N GLY A 23 18.75 1.93 22.18
CA GLY A 23 19.60 2.09 21.00
C GLY A 23 20.96 1.38 21.05
N LEU A 24 21.66 1.38 19.91
CA LEU A 24 22.86 0.56 19.67
C LEU A 24 24.05 0.91 20.57
N ARG A 25 24.09 2.12 21.12
CA ARG A 25 25.17 2.59 22.00
C ARG A 25 24.80 2.75 23.47
N ALA A 26 23.57 2.39 23.85
CA ALA A 26 23.16 2.42 25.25
C ALA A 26 23.94 1.38 26.06
N LEU A 27 24.75 1.84 27.01
CA LEU A 27 25.49 0.98 27.94
C LEU A 27 24.54 0.37 28.96
N LYS A 28 24.73 -0.92 29.26
CA LYS A 28 23.96 -1.65 30.29
C LYS A 28 22.43 -1.62 30.10
N ALA A 29 21.95 -1.47 28.86
CA ALA A 29 20.52 -1.54 28.57
C ALA A 29 19.99 -2.96 28.85
N PHE A 30 18.69 -3.08 29.14
CA PHE A 30 18.10 -4.39 29.42
C PHE A 30 18.32 -5.35 28.23
N SER A 31 18.76 -6.57 28.52
CA SER A 31 18.87 -7.62 27.49
C SER A 31 17.55 -8.36 27.41
N LEU A 32 17.00 -8.43 26.20
CA LEU A 32 15.92 -9.37 25.92
C LEU A 32 16.46 -10.80 26.03
N SER A 33 15.58 -11.74 26.37
CA SER A 33 15.91 -13.17 26.33
C SER A 33 16.21 -13.59 24.89
N ASN A 34 17.07 -14.60 24.73
CA ASN A 34 17.21 -15.25 23.43
C ASN A 34 15.89 -15.92 23.03
N LEU A 35 15.72 -16.22 21.74
CA LEU A 35 14.48 -16.79 21.22
C LEU A 35 14.30 -18.28 21.55
N GLY A 36 15.38 -18.96 21.99
CA GLY A 36 15.38 -20.37 22.32
C GLY A 36 15.17 -21.31 21.12
N ILE A 37 15.41 -20.85 19.89
CA ILE A 37 15.24 -21.67 18.69
C ILE A 37 16.53 -22.42 18.32
N SER A 38 16.42 -23.55 17.62
CA SER A 38 17.59 -24.31 17.17
C SER A 38 18.36 -23.56 16.08
N GLU A 39 19.64 -23.86 15.92
CA GLU A 39 20.48 -23.26 14.88
C GLU A 39 19.98 -23.60 13.48
N VAL A 40 19.56 -24.85 13.24
CA VAL A 40 18.93 -25.30 11.98
C VAL A 40 17.71 -24.44 11.65
N LEU A 41 16.83 -24.22 12.63
CA LEU A 41 15.63 -23.40 12.44
C LEU A 41 15.99 -21.93 12.23
N ALA A 42 16.92 -21.39 13.00
CA ALA A 42 17.41 -20.02 12.82
C ALA A 42 18.00 -19.81 11.41
N THR A 43 18.73 -20.78 10.87
CA THR A 43 19.27 -20.72 9.51
C THR A 43 18.14 -20.78 8.48
N LYS A 44 17.23 -21.75 8.56
CA LYS A 44 16.08 -21.83 7.63
C LYS A 44 15.33 -20.51 7.53
N LEU A 45 15.01 -19.91 8.67
CA LEU A 45 14.25 -18.66 8.71
C LEU A 45 14.99 -17.46 8.14
N ALA A 46 16.30 -17.41 8.33
CA ALA A 46 17.10 -16.38 7.70
C ALA A 46 17.15 -16.58 6.18
N LEU A 47 17.27 -17.82 5.70
CA LEU A 47 17.26 -18.12 4.26
C LEU A 47 15.91 -17.79 3.61
N ASP A 48 14.80 -18.11 4.27
CA ASP A 48 13.44 -17.84 3.77
C ASP A 48 13.18 -16.34 3.63
N ALA A 49 13.60 -15.55 4.63
CA ALA A 49 13.51 -14.10 4.58
C ALA A 49 14.34 -13.51 3.42
N LEU A 50 15.36 -14.23 2.95
CA LEU A 50 16.21 -13.84 1.83
C LEU A 50 15.72 -14.34 0.46
N GLU A 51 14.64 -15.13 0.37
CA GLU A 51 14.11 -15.61 -0.92
C GLU A 51 13.45 -14.50 -1.75
N CYS A 52 12.68 -13.63 -1.10
CA CYS A 52 12.07 -12.45 -1.73
C CYS A 52 12.86 -11.16 -1.47
N PHE A 53 14.18 -11.28 -1.28
CA PHE A 53 15.03 -10.16 -0.90
C PHE A 53 14.97 -8.99 -1.90
N GLN A 54 14.62 -7.80 -1.41
CA GLN A 54 14.74 -6.55 -2.14
C GLN A 54 15.90 -5.74 -1.57
N PRO A 55 16.92 -5.37 -2.39
CA PRO A 55 18.09 -4.68 -1.88
C PRO A 55 17.71 -3.28 -1.36
N PRO A 56 18.02 -2.95 -0.09
CA PRO A 56 17.78 -1.61 0.42
C PRO A 56 18.71 -0.60 -0.27
N HIS A 57 18.26 0.64 -0.40
CA HIS A 57 19.14 1.74 -0.75
C HIS A 57 20.07 2.05 0.43
N LEU A 58 21.39 1.92 0.25
CA LEU A 58 22.37 2.19 1.29
C LEU A 58 23.14 3.46 0.94
N GLU A 59 22.93 4.52 1.73
CA GLU A 59 23.72 5.73 1.62
C GLU A 59 25.12 5.53 2.19
N THR A 60 26.12 5.44 1.30
CA THR A 60 27.52 5.48 1.72
C THR A 60 28.03 6.92 1.75
N PRO A 61 28.75 7.33 2.81
CA PRO A 61 29.26 8.67 2.90
C PRO A 61 30.37 8.91 1.86
N ARG A 62 30.31 10.06 1.18
CA ARG A 62 31.29 10.45 0.16
C ARG A 62 32.69 10.75 0.70
N CYS A 63 32.82 10.90 2.02
CA CYS A 63 34.07 11.24 2.69
C CYS A 63 34.44 10.23 3.78
N PRO A 64 35.56 9.50 3.63
CA PRO A 64 36.07 8.56 4.63
C PRO A 64 36.34 9.19 6.00
N SER A 65 36.83 10.44 6.05
CA SER A 65 37.26 11.07 7.30
C SER A 65 36.10 11.53 8.20
N HIS A 66 34.90 11.75 7.64
CA HIS A 66 33.76 12.28 8.39
C HIS A 66 32.57 11.31 8.47
N GLY A 67 32.43 10.38 7.52
CA GLY A 67 31.25 9.50 7.47
C GLY A 67 31.46 8.08 8.01
N TYR A 68 32.66 7.51 7.89
CA TYR A 68 32.88 6.08 8.24
C TYR A 68 32.70 5.80 9.72
N LYS A 69 32.96 6.78 10.60
CA LYS A 69 32.74 6.65 12.06
C LYS A 69 31.29 6.30 12.41
N TYR A 70 30.34 6.83 11.65
CA TYR A 70 28.90 6.67 11.93
C TYR A 70 28.24 5.63 11.03
N LEU A 71 28.91 5.20 9.96
CA LEU A 71 28.38 4.29 8.96
C LEU A 71 27.79 3.00 9.56
N PRO A 72 28.46 2.24 10.46
CA PRO A 72 27.88 1.03 11.03
C PRO A 72 26.59 1.27 11.80
N PHE A 73 26.52 2.38 12.54
CA PHE A 73 25.38 2.70 13.41
C PHE A 73 24.16 3.11 12.59
N ARG A 74 24.36 3.86 11.51
CA ARG A 74 23.29 4.26 10.60
C ARG A 74 22.69 3.07 9.86
N LEU A 75 23.53 2.14 9.42
CA LEU A 75 23.09 1.03 8.59
C LEU A 75 22.59 -0.18 9.38
N PHE A 76 22.92 -0.29 10.67
CA PHE A 76 22.66 -1.49 11.46
C PHE A 76 21.19 -1.92 11.40
N ASN A 77 20.24 -1.03 11.70
CA ASN A 77 18.82 -1.39 11.74
C ASN A 77 18.28 -1.76 10.36
N THR A 78 18.74 -1.08 9.30
CA THR A 78 18.38 -1.44 7.92
C THR A 78 18.93 -2.81 7.54
N LEU A 79 20.19 -3.10 7.87
CA LEU A 79 20.79 -4.40 7.61
C LEU A 79 20.14 -5.49 8.46
N ASP A 80 19.78 -5.21 9.70
CA ASP A 80 19.09 -6.14 10.58
C ASP A 80 17.71 -6.50 10.02
N SER A 81 16.90 -5.49 9.63
CA SER A 81 15.57 -5.73 9.08
C SER A 81 15.60 -6.53 7.77
N HIS A 82 16.60 -6.29 6.91
CA HIS A 82 16.68 -6.89 5.58
C HIS A 82 17.45 -8.22 5.53
N LEU A 83 18.45 -8.43 6.40
CA LEU A 83 19.33 -9.61 6.36
C LEU A 83 19.14 -10.56 7.55
N PHE A 84 18.70 -10.04 8.70
CA PHE A 84 18.63 -10.78 9.97
C PHE A 84 17.25 -10.70 10.61
N ARG A 85 16.23 -10.38 9.79
CA ARG A 85 14.82 -10.41 10.15
C ARG A 85 14.42 -9.47 11.30
N GLY A 86 15.22 -8.43 11.55
CA GLY A 86 14.97 -7.43 12.60
C GLY A 86 15.22 -7.92 14.04
N VAL A 87 15.91 -9.05 14.21
CA VAL A 87 16.08 -9.71 15.52
C VAL A 87 17.16 -9.02 16.37
N LEU A 88 18.06 -8.24 15.76
CA LEU A 88 19.22 -7.68 16.46
C LEU A 88 18.96 -6.31 17.09
N LYS A 89 17.95 -5.58 16.62
CA LYS A 89 17.54 -4.31 17.21
C LYS A 89 17.27 -4.51 18.71
N ASP A 90 17.80 -3.58 19.51
CA ASP A 90 17.75 -3.59 20.98
C ASP A 90 18.45 -4.76 21.69
N GLN A 91 18.79 -5.85 20.99
CA GLN A 91 19.60 -6.97 21.50
C GLN A 91 21.12 -6.73 21.44
N VAL A 92 21.56 -5.77 20.61
CA VAL A 92 22.98 -5.52 20.32
C VAL A 92 23.46 -4.18 20.87
N TYR A 93 24.61 -4.24 21.54
CA TYR A 93 25.46 -3.09 21.86
C TYR A 93 26.65 -3.04 20.88
N LEU A 94 26.70 -2.01 20.04
CA LEU A 94 27.71 -1.79 19.01
C LEU A 94 28.67 -0.68 19.43
N ARG A 95 29.98 -0.88 19.26
CA ARG A 95 30.96 0.20 19.47
C ARG A 95 32.24 0.02 18.65
N TRP A 96 32.98 1.12 18.52
CA TRP A 96 34.37 1.08 18.07
C TRP A 96 35.30 0.75 19.25
N SER A 97 36.23 -0.17 19.04
CA SER A 97 37.21 -0.58 20.03
C SER A 97 38.63 -0.25 19.57
N LYS A 98 39.40 0.40 20.45
CA LYS A 98 40.85 0.64 20.28
C LYS A 98 41.70 -0.44 20.97
N ILE A 99 41.07 -1.32 21.75
CA ILE A 99 41.74 -2.33 22.57
C ILE A 99 42.07 -3.57 21.72
N LEU A 100 41.32 -3.80 20.64
CA LEU A 100 41.58 -4.93 19.74
C LEU A 100 42.93 -4.75 19.02
N PRO A 101 43.69 -5.84 18.76
CA PRO A 101 44.87 -5.78 17.90
C PRO A 101 44.51 -5.38 16.47
N SER A 102 45.39 -4.65 15.78
CA SER A 102 45.13 -4.20 14.40
C SER A 102 44.92 -5.37 13.43
N ALA A 103 45.47 -6.56 13.68
CA ALA A 103 45.21 -7.73 12.84
C ALA A 103 43.74 -8.23 12.90
N VAL A 104 42.97 -7.84 13.91
CA VAL A 104 41.58 -8.28 14.13
C VAL A 104 40.62 -7.20 13.64
N HIS A 105 39.61 -7.57 12.84
CA HIS A 105 38.61 -6.63 12.31
C HIS A 105 37.49 -6.32 13.32
N GLY A 106 37.20 -7.23 14.25
CA GLY A 106 36.24 -7.00 15.31
C GLY A 106 36.05 -8.22 16.20
N LEU A 107 35.12 -8.13 17.14
CA LEU A 107 34.83 -9.16 18.11
C LEU A 107 33.33 -9.14 18.45
N THR A 108 32.68 -10.31 18.38
CA THR A 108 31.30 -10.49 18.88
C THR A 108 31.34 -11.26 20.20
N SER A 109 30.65 -10.76 21.22
CA SER A 109 30.60 -11.34 22.56
C SER A 109 29.15 -11.58 23.01
N LYS A 110 28.92 -12.68 23.72
CA LYS A 110 27.60 -13.01 24.30
C LYS A 110 27.15 -12.00 25.38
N PRO A 111 25.84 -11.94 25.68
CA PRO A 111 25.30 -11.16 26.80
C PRO A 111 26.01 -11.48 28.12
N GLY A 112 26.29 -10.46 28.93
CA GLY A 112 26.95 -10.56 30.23
C GLY A 112 28.49 -10.65 30.16
N SER A 113 29.11 -10.90 29.01
CA SER A 113 30.57 -10.97 28.90
C SER A 113 31.25 -9.60 28.90
N ARG A 114 30.68 -8.62 28.20
CA ARG A 114 31.23 -7.24 28.11
C ARG A 114 30.21 -6.16 28.42
N ASP A 115 28.96 -6.41 28.09
CA ASP A 115 27.79 -5.59 28.41
C ASP A 115 26.62 -6.53 28.74
N THR A 116 25.49 -5.99 29.19
CA THR A 116 24.28 -6.79 29.45
C THR A 116 23.74 -7.41 28.17
N ARG A 117 23.96 -6.78 27.02
CA ARG A 117 23.52 -7.20 25.67
C ARG A 117 24.61 -7.90 24.87
N ILE A 118 24.26 -8.47 23.71
CA ILE A 118 25.24 -8.99 22.74
C ILE A 118 26.14 -7.83 22.31
N THR A 119 27.45 -7.95 22.48
CA THR A 119 28.38 -6.85 22.19
C THR A 119 29.11 -7.10 20.87
N ILE A 120 29.07 -6.13 19.95
CA ILE A 120 29.89 -6.09 18.75
C ILE A 120 30.93 -4.97 18.90
N ASP A 121 32.19 -5.35 19.02
CA ASP A 121 33.36 -4.47 19.02
C ASP A 121 33.96 -4.41 17.61
N LEU A 122 33.83 -3.29 16.91
CA LEU A 122 34.51 -3.07 15.64
C LEU A 122 35.90 -2.46 15.85
N GLN A 123 36.92 -2.94 15.14
CA GLN A 123 38.27 -2.39 15.27
C GLN A 123 38.34 -0.95 14.73
N HIS A 124 38.76 -0.02 15.58
CA HIS A 124 38.89 1.40 15.22
C HIS A 124 39.85 1.66 14.04
N ALA A 125 40.85 0.80 13.83
CA ALA A 125 41.76 0.93 12.68
C ALA A 125 41.04 0.77 11.32
N LEU A 126 39.85 0.16 11.27
CA LEU A 126 39.07 0.02 10.04
C LEU A 126 38.67 1.38 9.43
N LEU A 127 38.54 2.42 10.26
CA LEU A 127 38.18 3.76 9.82
C LEU A 127 39.21 4.40 8.87
N LYS A 128 40.46 3.95 8.92
CA LYS A 128 41.55 4.50 8.10
C LYS A 128 41.92 3.60 6.93
N ASP A 129 41.77 2.30 7.11
CA ASP A 129 42.47 1.31 6.28
C ASP A 129 41.53 0.58 5.31
N VAL A 130 40.24 0.94 5.28
CA VAL A 130 39.18 0.15 4.68
C VAL A 130 38.15 1.06 4.02
N SER A 131 37.57 0.60 2.92
CA SER A 131 36.47 1.28 2.25
C SER A 131 35.15 1.12 3.03
N ALA A 132 34.13 1.91 2.66
CA ALA A 132 32.78 1.79 3.22
C ALA A 132 32.24 0.35 3.07
N GLU A 133 32.48 -0.26 1.91
CA GLU A 133 32.08 -1.62 1.60
C GLU A 133 32.74 -2.62 2.54
N GLY A 134 34.03 -2.47 2.82
CA GLY A 134 34.73 -3.36 3.75
C GLY A 134 34.26 -3.20 5.20
N ILE A 135 33.90 -1.98 5.62
CA ILE A 135 33.28 -1.75 6.94
C ILE A 135 31.91 -2.45 7.02
N ILE A 136 31.10 -2.35 5.95
CA ILE A 136 29.80 -3.02 5.86
C ILE A 136 29.96 -4.54 5.87
N SER A 137 30.94 -5.09 5.15
CA SER A 137 31.24 -6.52 5.18
C SER A 137 31.59 -7.02 6.57
N VAL A 138 32.47 -6.31 7.29
CA VAL A 138 32.84 -6.65 8.67
C VAL A 138 31.63 -6.56 9.59
N LEU A 139 30.77 -5.55 9.40
CA LEU A 139 29.56 -5.40 10.17
C LEU A 139 28.61 -6.59 9.97
N ILE A 140 28.30 -6.95 8.72
CA ILE A 140 27.41 -8.08 8.39
C ILE A 140 27.96 -9.39 8.98
N HIS A 141 29.26 -9.61 8.89
CA HIS A 141 29.92 -10.78 9.50
C HIS A 141 29.63 -10.87 11.01
N HIS A 142 29.85 -9.78 11.75
CA HIS A 142 29.58 -9.77 13.18
C HIS A 142 28.09 -9.80 13.54
N MET A 143 27.23 -9.24 12.69
CA MET A 143 25.77 -9.32 12.83
C MET A 143 25.27 -10.77 12.65
N ALA A 144 25.86 -11.56 11.75
CA ALA A 144 25.52 -12.97 11.60
C ALA A 144 25.81 -13.77 12.88
N HIS A 145 26.96 -13.53 13.52
CA HIS A 145 27.24 -14.14 14.84
C HIS A 145 26.25 -13.66 15.92
N ALA A 146 25.94 -12.36 15.93
CA ALA A 146 24.95 -11.82 16.86
C ALA A 146 23.55 -12.43 16.63
N TYR A 147 23.20 -12.73 15.38
CA TYR A 147 21.92 -13.32 15.01
C TYR A 147 21.76 -14.71 15.61
N PHE A 148 22.78 -15.58 15.49
CA PHE A 148 22.73 -16.90 16.11
C PHE A 148 22.69 -16.80 17.64
N LEU A 149 23.46 -15.89 18.26
CA LEU A 149 23.39 -15.66 19.71
C LEU A 149 22.01 -15.17 20.17
N ALA A 150 21.38 -14.28 19.41
CA ALA A 150 20.05 -13.74 19.72
C ALA A 150 18.96 -14.82 19.55
N CYS A 151 19.05 -15.63 18.49
CA CYS A 151 18.08 -16.68 18.21
C CYS A 151 18.20 -17.86 19.16
N CYS A 152 19.43 -18.34 19.36
CA CYS A 152 19.66 -19.67 19.89
C CYS A 152 20.29 -19.65 21.29
N GLY A 153 20.72 -18.48 21.77
CA GLY A 153 21.32 -18.29 23.10
C GLY A 153 22.77 -18.77 23.22
N PRO A 154 23.53 -18.31 24.23
CA PRO A 154 24.92 -18.72 24.40
C PRO A 154 25.05 -20.22 24.73
N PRO A 155 26.20 -20.85 24.42
CA PRO A 155 26.41 -22.26 24.72
C PRO A 155 26.30 -22.52 26.22
N GLY A 156 25.40 -23.45 26.60
CA GLY A 156 25.18 -23.85 27.99
C GLY A 156 26.38 -24.57 28.59
N VAL A 157 26.66 -24.33 29.88
CA VAL A 157 27.71 -25.02 30.63
C VAL A 157 27.27 -26.48 30.82
N GLY A 158 27.90 -27.42 30.13
CA GLY A 158 27.70 -28.87 30.34
C GLY A 158 27.03 -29.66 29.20
N LYS A 159 26.57 -29.04 28.11
CA LYS A 159 26.01 -29.79 26.96
C LYS A 159 27.10 -30.31 26.01
N ASN A 160 26.83 -31.46 25.36
CA ASN A 160 27.72 -32.15 24.42
C ASN A 160 28.19 -31.24 23.27
N ARG A 161 29.42 -31.44 22.77
CA ARG A 161 30.05 -30.58 21.75
C ARG A 161 29.25 -30.43 20.45
N SER A 162 28.39 -31.39 20.11
CA SER A 162 27.61 -31.41 18.86
C SER A 162 26.44 -30.43 18.81
N GLU A 163 26.02 -29.87 19.96
CA GLU A 163 24.93 -28.87 20.06
C GLU A 163 25.44 -27.51 20.55
N ARG A 164 26.77 -27.32 20.63
CA ARG A 164 27.35 -26.06 21.10
C ARG A 164 27.37 -25.06 19.94
N GLN A 165 26.67 -23.96 20.12
CA GLN A 165 26.96 -22.73 19.37
C GLN A 165 28.33 -22.21 19.78
N ASN A 166 29.36 -22.64 19.05
CA ASN A 166 30.60 -21.91 19.05
C ASN A 166 30.40 -20.71 18.13
N LEU A 167 31.04 -19.58 18.45
CA LEU A 167 31.14 -18.45 17.54
C LEU A 167 32.09 -18.74 16.37
N GLY A 168 32.12 -19.99 15.91
CA GLY A 168 32.86 -20.45 14.73
C GLY A 168 32.03 -20.23 13.47
N HIS A 169 32.64 -20.49 12.32
CA HIS A 169 32.02 -20.34 11.01
C HIS A 169 31.45 -21.68 10.52
N ASP A 170 30.71 -22.35 11.41
CA ASP A 170 30.11 -23.68 11.21
C ASP A 170 29.08 -23.68 10.06
N LEU A 171 28.49 -24.85 9.77
CA LEU A 171 27.66 -25.05 8.58
C LEU A 171 26.52 -24.04 8.44
N ALA A 172 25.76 -23.82 9.51
CA ALA A 172 24.65 -22.88 9.54
C ALA A 172 25.10 -21.43 9.30
N TYR A 173 26.18 -21.01 9.95
CA TYR A 173 26.79 -19.69 9.76
C TYR A 173 27.28 -19.49 8.32
N SER A 174 28.10 -20.42 7.82
CA SER A 174 28.67 -20.34 6.48
C SER A 174 27.57 -20.32 5.41
N THR A 175 26.50 -21.12 5.61
CA THR A 175 25.33 -21.15 4.72
C THR A 175 24.63 -19.79 4.66
N LEU A 176 24.34 -19.18 5.82
CA LEU A 176 23.71 -17.86 5.88
C LEU A 176 24.57 -16.80 5.18
N LEU A 177 25.87 -16.74 5.45
CA LEU A 177 26.74 -15.76 4.81
C LEU A 177 26.85 -15.95 3.29
N TYR A 178 26.91 -17.19 2.79
CA TYR A 178 26.88 -17.43 1.35
C TYR A 178 25.56 -16.97 0.73
N LYS A 179 24.42 -17.24 1.37
CA LYS A 179 23.12 -16.75 0.87
C LYS A 179 23.07 -15.23 0.84
N ILE A 180 23.52 -14.55 1.91
CA ILE A 180 23.60 -13.09 1.95
C ILE A 180 24.48 -12.58 0.80
N MET A 181 25.66 -13.15 0.58
CA MET A 181 26.53 -12.74 -0.54
C MET A 181 25.88 -12.95 -1.92
N ASP A 182 24.96 -13.90 -2.05
CA ASP A 182 24.29 -14.21 -3.31
C ASP A 182 23.14 -13.24 -3.60
N VAL A 183 22.41 -12.77 -2.58
CA VAL A 183 21.25 -11.88 -2.76
C VAL A 183 21.55 -10.40 -2.50
N PHE A 184 22.55 -10.09 -1.68
CA PHE A 184 22.85 -8.72 -1.27
C PHE A 184 23.75 -8.02 -2.29
N GLN A 185 23.12 -7.27 -3.19
CA GLN A 185 23.79 -6.36 -4.14
C GLN A 185 23.25 -4.93 -3.97
N PRO A 186 23.70 -4.17 -2.95
CA PRO A 186 23.22 -2.82 -2.73
C PRO A 186 23.56 -1.91 -3.91
N GLN A 187 22.60 -1.06 -4.29
CA GLN A 187 22.78 -0.09 -5.37
C GLN A 187 23.99 0.82 -5.07
N GLY A 188 24.90 0.96 -6.04
CA GLY A 188 26.13 1.75 -5.91
C GLY A 188 27.40 0.94 -5.63
N PHE A 189 27.31 -0.36 -5.42
CA PHE A 189 28.47 -1.24 -5.25
C PHE A 189 28.83 -1.91 -6.59
N LYS A 190 30.11 -1.87 -6.99
CA LYS A 190 30.56 -2.61 -8.20
C LYS A 190 30.59 -4.13 -7.99
N ARG A 191 30.89 -4.59 -6.77
CA ARG A 191 30.89 -6.00 -6.34
C ARG A 191 30.96 -6.07 -4.82
N MET A 192 30.17 -6.95 -4.19
CA MET A 192 30.25 -7.16 -2.75
C MET A 192 31.60 -7.79 -2.35
N PRO A 193 32.31 -7.28 -1.32
CA PRO A 193 33.49 -7.94 -0.79
C PRO A 193 33.11 -9.28 -0.16
N ASN A 194 34.00 -10.26 -0.26
CA ASN A 194 33.79 -11.56 0.36
C ASN A 194 33.70 -11.40 1.89
N LEU A 195 32.57 -11.79 2.48
CA LEU A 195 32.28 -11.65 3.92
C LEU A 195 33.16 -12.55 4.82
N PHE A 196 33.86 -13.51 4.22
CA PHE A 196 34.86 -14.37 4.86
C PHE A 196 36.29 -13.88 4.65
N LEU A 197 36.56 -12.99 3.71
CA LEU A 197 37.93 -12.57 3.38
C LEU A 197 38.10 -11.08 3.59
N PHE A 198 38.62 -10.73 4.76
CA PHE A 198 39.06 -9.37 5.03
C PHE A 198 40.53 -9.20 4.61
N ASN A 199 40.76 -8.55 3.47
CA ASN A 199 42.09 -8.35 2.90
C ASN A 199 42.90 -7.28 3.68
N ARG A 200 43.41 -7.65 4.86
CA ARG A 200 44.60 -7.01 5.45
C ARG A 200 45.90 -7.78 5.16
N ALA A 201 45.79 -8.91 4.43
CA ALA A 201 46.86 -9.90 4.27
C ALA A 201 47.76 -9.74 3.03
N ARG A 202 47.89 -8.54 2.42
CA ARG A 202 49.02 -8.26 1.50
C ARG A 202 50.13 -7.42 2.11
N ARG A 203 50.08 -7.15 3.41
CA ARG A 203 51.25 -6.75 4.20
C ARG A 203 51.46 -7.79 5.28
N HIS A 204 51.95 -8.96 4.86
CA HIS A 204 52.50 -9.94 5.79
C HIS A 204 53.47 -9.23 6.74
N PRO A 205 53.31 -9.32 8.07
CA PRO A 205 54.44 -9.13 8.96
C PRO A 205 55.47 -10.18 8.53
N LYS A 206 56.66 -9.77 8.13
CA LYS A 206 57.74 -10.69 7.73
C LYS A 206 58.25 -11.57 8.87
N ASP A 207 57.61 -11.52 10.05
CA ASP A 207 58.11 -12.07 11.29
C ASP A 207 57.05 -12.97 11.95
N GLN A 208 57.30 -14.28 11.87
CA GLN A 208 56.43 -15.34 12.40
C GLN A 208 56.22 -15.22 13.92
N ARG A 209 57.11 -14.53 14.64
CA ARG A 209 56.97 -14.25 16.08
C ARG A 209 55.88 -13.23 16.40
N GLN A 210 55.58 -12.29 15.50
CA GLN A 210 54.49 -11.33 15.70
C GLN A 210 53.12 -12.00 15.52
N LEU A 211 52.98 -12.92 14.56
CA LEU A 211 51.76 -13.72 14.37
C LEU A 211 51.43 -14.53 15.63
N CYS A 212 52.39 -15.28 16.19
CA CYS A 212 52.18 -16.04 17.42
C CYS A 212 51.85 -15.16 18.65
N ARG A 213 52.37 -13.92 18.72
CA ARG A 213 52.03 -12.98 19.82
C ARG A 213 50.63 -12.40 19.68
N VAL A 214 50.23 -12.08 18.45
CA VAL A 214 48.88 -11.61 18.13
C VAL A 214 47.87 -12.73 18.39
N GLU A 215 48.14 -13.95 17.93
CA GLU A 215 47.32 -15.13 18.22
C GLU A 215 47.19 -15.40 19.71
N ARG A 216 48.27 -15.31 20.50
CA ARG A 216 48.17 -15.44 21.97
C ARG A 216 47.36 -14.31 22.60
N THR A 217 47.53 -13.07 22.16
CA THR A 217 46.77 -11.92 22.71
C THR A 217 45.28 -12.03 22.39
N VAL A 218 44.95 -12.50 21.18
CA VAL A 218 43.58 -12.77 20.73
C VAL A 218 43.01 -14.00 21.45
N ALA A 219 43.78 -15.06 21.65
CA ALA A 219 43.39 -16.24 22.42
C ALA A 219 43.18 -15.93 23.92
N HIS A 220 43.92 -14.98 24.51
CA HIS A 220 43.66 -14.50 25.87
C HIS A 220 42.36 -13.69 25.98
N LEU A 221 41.93 -13.04 24.89
CA LEU A 221 40.61 -12.41 24.80
C LEU A 221 39.51 -13.42 24.46
N ALA A 222 39.87 -14.60 23.94
CA ALA A 222 38.98 -15.62 23.41
C ALA A 222 39.10 -16.95 24.13
N GLU A 223 38.37 -17.07 25.24
CA GLU A 223 38.01 -18.40 25.73
C GLU A 223 37.03 -19.07 24.75
N PRO A 224 37.21 -20.38 24.44
CA PRO A 224 36.29 -21.13 23.59
C PRO A 224 34.84 -20.99 24.08
N GLY A 225 33.95 -20.48 23.20
CA GLY A 225 32.53 -20.27 23.51
C GLY A 225 32.18 -18.95 24.21
N LYS A 226 33.13 -18.01 24.38
CA LYS A 226 32.85 -16.66 24.91
C LYS A 226 32.87 -15.54 23.86
N CYS A 227 33.65 -15.65 22.80
CA CYS A 227 33.71 -14.64 21.72
C CYS A 227 34.23 -15.18 20.38
N CYS A 228 33.92 -14.49 19.28
CA CYS A 228 34.32 -14.83 17.91
C CYS A 228 35.73 -14.30 17.57
N THR A 229 36.60 -15.13 17.04
CA THR A 229 37.89 -14.70 16.45
C THR A 229 37.97 -15.19 15.01
N PHE A 230 38.50 -14.36 14.11
CA PHE A 230 38.61 -14.70 12.70
C PHE A 230 39.91 -15.44 12.40
N GLN A 231 39.84 -16.59 11.70
CA GLN A 231 40.97 -17.19 10.98
C GLN A 231 40.59 -17.43 9.51
N SER A 232 41.55 -17.27 8.60
CA SER A 232 41.34 -17.35 7.14
C SER A 232 40.97 -18.74 6.62
N THR A 233 40.93 -19.75 7.48
CA THR A 233 40.64 -21.15 7.16
C THR A 233 39.36 -21.67 7.82
N ASP A 234 38.60 -20.81 8.52
CA ASP A 234 37.51 -21.27 9.39
C ASP A 234 36.17 -21.50 8.68
N PHE A 235 36.03 -21.10 7.41
CA PHE A 235 34.77 -21.22 6.67
C PHE A 235 34.68 -22.52 5.85
N LEU A 236 33.46 -23.06 5.75
CA LEU A 236 33.18 -24.23 4.92
C LEU A 236 33.13 -23.86 3.43
N ASP A 237 33.34 -24.84 2.57
CA ASP A 237 33.25 -24.60 1.13
C ASP A 237 31.81 -24.33 0.67
N ARG A 238 31.72 -23.64 -0.46
CA ARG A 238 30.45 -23.17 -1.01
C ARG A 238 29.54 -24.31 -1.47
N LYS A 239 30.10 -25.47 -1.85
CA LYS A 239 29.29 -26.61 -2.29
C LYS A 239 28.55 -27.20 -1.09
N THR A 240 29.24 -27.46 0.01
CA THR A 240 28.62 -27.95 1.25
C THR A 240 27.50 -27.03 1.74
N CYS A 241 27.69 -25.72 1.67
CA CYS A 241 26.66 -24.75 2.07
C CYS A 241 25.44 -24.72 1.12
N ARG A 242 25.65 -24.95 -0.18
CA ARG A 242 24.56 -25.08 -1.16
C ARG A 242 23.76 -26.35 -0.91
N ASP A 243 24.44 -27.47 -0.70
CA ASP A 243 23.79 -28.74 -0.39
C ASP A 243 22.95 -28.62 0.89
N HIS A 244 23.48 -27.95 1.93
CA HIS A 244 22.73 -27.65 3.14
C HIS A 244 21.50 -26.76 2.90
N THR A 245 21.58 -25.77 1.99
CA THR A 245 20.41 -24.95 1.62
C THR A 245 19.32 -25.81 0.98
N LEU A 246 19.69 -26.75 0.10
CA LEU A 246 18.74 -27.68 -0.50
C LEU A 246 18.10 -28.58 0.55
N THR A 247 18.90 -29.15 1.47
CA THR A 247 18.37 -29.94 2.58
C THR A 247 17.43 -29.13 3.47
N LEU A 248 17.77 -27.88 3.79
CA LEU A 248 16.89 -26.98 4.56
C LEU A 248 15.59 -26.67 3.82
N ASN A 249 15.61 -26.56 2.49
CA ASN A 249 14.42 -26.38 1.66
C ASN A 249 13.56 -27.66 1.58
N GLU A 250 14.20 -28.82 1.66
CA GLU A 250 13.54 -30.13 1.76
C GLU A 250 12.96 -30.40 3.15
N ILE A 251 13.33 -29.60 4.17
CA ILE A 251 12.56 -29.53 5.42
C ILE A 251 11.21 -28.90 5.09
N ASN A 252 10.33 -29.74 4.55
CA ASN A 252 8.91 -29.57 4.76
C ASN A 252 8.72 -29.66 6.27
N LEU A 253 8.18 -28.60 6.88
CA LEU A 253 7.76 -28.65 8.28
C LEU A 253 6.57 -29.63 8.50
N ASN A 254 6.16 -30.34 7.44
CA ASN A 254 5.13 -31.38 7.40
C ASN A 254 5.74 -32.76 7.72
N GLY A 255 5.79 -33.09 9.00
CA GLY A 255 6.25 -34.39 9.50
C GLY A 255 5.36 -34.93 10.62
N GLY A 256 4.07 -35.09 10.34
CA GLY A 256 3.13 -35.80 11.19
C GLY A 256 2.04 -36.42 10.33
N HIS A 257 2.23 -37.69 9.96
CA HIS A 257 1.16 -38.52 9.43
C HIS A 257 0.05 -38.59 10.49
N ASP A 258 -1.17 -38.17 10.13
CA ASP A 258 -2.33 -39.05 10.04
C ASP A 258 -3.47 -38.31 9.32
N GLY A 259 -4.13 -39.02 8.41
CA GLY A 259 -5.03 -38.43 7.42
C GLY A 259 -6.29 -37.78 7.99
N LYS A 260 -6.78 -36.83 7.19
CA LYS A 260 -8.05 -36.06 7.22
C LYS A 260 -7.97 -34.66 7.84
N SER A 261 -7.76 -33.67 6.98
CA SER A 261 -8.43 -32.36 7.09
C SER A 261 -8.45 -31.67 5.72
N ASP A 262 -9.64 -31.48 5.15
CA ASP A 262 -9.94 -30.65 3.95
C ASP A 262 -9.87 -29.13 4.25
N LEU A 263 -8.98 -28.72 5.14
CA LEU A 263 -8.72 -27.33 5.50
C LEU A 263 -7.21 -27.16 5.50
N GLY A 264 -6.72 -26.25 4.66
CA GLY A 264 -5.30 -26.10 4.31
C GLY A 264 -4.34 -26.11 5.49
N ASP A 265 -3.11 -26.56 5.21
CA ASP A 265 -2.03 -26.85 6.16
C ASP A 265 -2.06 -26.02 7.46
N PRO A 266 -2.08 -26.67 8.64
CA PRO A 266 -2.00 -25.95 9.89
C PRO A 266 -0.56 -25.48 10.07
N TYR A 267 -0.41 -24.21 10.44
CA TYR A 267 0.79 -23.69 11.10
C TYR A 267 1.91 -23.15 10.19
N PRO A 268 2.56 -22.02 10.57
CA PRO A 268 2.47 -20.80 9.79
C PRO A 268 3.52 -20.63 8.69
N LYS A 269 3.14 -19.93 7.62
CA LYS A 269 4.02 -19.42 6.54
C LYS A 269 5.20 -18.57 7.03
N SER A 270 5.18 -18.07 8.28
CA SER A 270 6.20 -17.20 8.86
C SER A 270 6.28 -17.35 10.39
N HIS A 271 7.50 -17.31 10.94
CA HIS A 271 7.73 -17.23 12.40
C HIS A 271 7.43 -15.85 12.99
N TYR A 272 7.07 -14.90 12.13
CA TYR A 272 6.63 -13.58 12.49
C TYR A 272 5.13 -13.47 12.42
N ILE A 273 4.62 -12.71 13.37
CA ILE A 273 3.37 -11.99 13.28
C ILE A 273 3.72 -10.59 12.82
N HIS A 274 2.89 -10.00 11.97
CA HIS A 274 3.15 -8.70 11.37
C HIS A 274 2.13 -7.72 11.92
N VAL A 275 2.56 -6.86 12.84
CA VAL A 275 1.72 -5.79 13.38
C VAL A 275 1.45 -4.80 12.26
N VAL A 276 0.17 -4.54 12.02
CA VAL A 276 -0.29 -3.69 10.92
C VAL A 276 -0.39 -2.26 11.42
N ASP A 277 0.31 -1.34 10.75
CA ASP A 277 0.05 0.10 10.84
C ASP A 277 -0.84 0.49 9.66
N ILE A 278 -2.12 0.70 9.93
CA ILE A 278 -3.13 1.03 8.92
C ILE A 278 -2.82 2.39 8.26
N GLY A 279 -2.37 3.38 9.05
CA GLY A 279 -2.11 4.74 8.56
C GLY A 279 -0.90 4.80 7.63
N GLN A 280 0.14 4.01 7.92
CA GLN A 280 1.32 3.89 7.07
C GLN A 280 1.24 2.75 6.04
N GLN A 281 0.15 1.96 6.07
CA GLN A 281 -0.01 0.72 5.29
C GLN A 281 1.21 -0.21 5.39
N SER A 282 1.77 -0.34 6.58
CA SER A 282 3.04 -1.03 6.82
C SER A 282 2.88 -2.25 7.74
N PHE A 283 3.79 -3.21 7.59
CA PHE A 283 3.79 -4.47 8.31
C PHE A 283 5.09 -4.58 9.11
N THR A 284 4.99 -4.47 10.43
CA THR A 284 6.15 -4.58 11.33
C THR A 284 6.28 -6.02 11.83
N PRO A 285 7.36 -6.73 11.49
CA PRO A 285 7.55 -8.10 11.95
C PRO A 285 7.83 -8.15 13.46
N VAL A 286 7.10 -8.99 14.16
CA VAL A 286 7.24 -9.32 15.58
C VAL A 286 7.30 -10.83 15.70
N LEU A 287 8.27 -11.35 16.46
CA LEU A 287 8.36 -12.80 16.67
C LEU A 287 7.13 -13.29 17.42
N ARG A 288 6.60 -14.44 17.01
CA ARG A 288 5.44 -15.07 17.68
C ARG A 288 5.63 -15.22 19.19
N THR A 289 6.83 -15.56 19.64
CA THR A 289 7.18 -15.69 21.06
C THR A 289 7.24 -14.37 21.82
N GLN A 290 7.30 -13.25 21.10
CA GLN A 290 7.33 -11.90 21.64
C GLN A 290 6.01 -11.14 21.42
N TYR A 291 5.05 -11.75 20.73
CA TYR A 291 3.73 -11.16 20.56
C TYR A 291 2.99 -11.25 21.90
N PRO A 292 2.39 -10.14 22.40
CA PRO A 292 1.88 -10.07 23.76
C PRO A 292 0.68 -11.01 24.04
N TYR A 293 -0.03 -11.43 22.99
CA TYR A 293 -1.22 -12.27 23.10
C TYR A 293 -0.92 -13.73 22.79
N GLN A 294 -1.67 -14.65 23.42
CA GLN A 294 -1.53 -16.07 23.14
C GLN A 294 -2.18 -16.42 21.79
N PRO A 295 -1.72 -17.48 21.09
CA PRO A 295 -2.29 -17.88 19.80
C PRO A 295 -3.80 -18.08 19.77
N LYS A 296 -4.41 -18.45 20.90
CA LYS A 296 -5.87 -18.60 21.04
C LYS A 296 -6.62 -17.26 21.06
N ASP A 297 -5.96 -16.16 21.41
CA ASP A 297 -6.59 -14.86 21.64
C ASP A 297 -6.78 -14.07 20.33
N TYR A 298 -6.10 -14.50 19.25
CA TYR A 298 -6.13 -13.83 17.95
C TYR A 298 -6.32 -14.83 16.81
N ILE A 299 -6.74 -14.31 15.66
CA ILE A 299 -6.72 -15.00 14.38
C ILE A 299 -5.67 -14.36 13.47
N GLU A 300 -5.01 -15.15 12.65
CA GLU A 300 -4.06 -14.63 11.68
C GLU A 300 -4.69 -14.39 10.31
N LEU A 301 -4.69 -13.15 9.88
CA LEU A 301 -5.04 -12.75 8.53
C LEU A 301 -3.80 -12.90 7.65
N HIS A 302 -3.76 -13.96 6.84
CA HIS A 302 -2.64 -14.28 5.95
C HIS A 302 -2.80 -13.56 4.62
N TYR A 303 -1.90 -12.62 4.33
CA TYR A 303 -1.89 -11.84 3.11
C TYR A 303 -0.48 -11.87 2.48
N LYS A 304 -0.36 -12.44 1.28
CA LYS A 304 0.94 -12.70 0.64
C LYS A 304 1.89 -13.44 1.61
N ASN A 305 2.97 -12.79 2.02
CA ASN A 305 4.00 -13.32 2.93
C ASN A 305 3.80 -12.83 4.39
N TYR A 306 2.73 -12.09 4.64
CA TYR A 306 2.42 -11.49 5.94
C TYR A 306 1.39 -12.35 6.67
N ALA A 307 1.61 -12.52 7.97
CA ALA A 307 0.65 -13.08 8.92
C ALA A 307 0.29 -11.97 9.91
N ALA A 308 -0.82 -11.28 9.69
CA ALA A 308 -1.26 -10.17 10.52
C ALA A 308 -2.20 -10.67 11.62
N PRO A 309 -1.96 -10.37 12.90
CA PRO A 309 -2.83 -10.81 13.97
C PRO A 309 -4.07 -9.92 14.01
N PHE A 310 -5.22 -10.50 14.31
CA PHE A 310 -6.45 -9.79 14.60
C PHE A 310 -7.06 -10.35 15.88
N LEU A 311 -7.25 -9.52 16.90
CA LEU A 311 -7.73 -10.01 18.19
C LEU A 311 -9.17 -10.50 18.08
N ARG A 312 -9.46 -11.67 18.64
CA ARG A 312 -10.82 -12.20 18.67
C ARG A 312 -11.75 -11.34 19.53
N SER A 313 -11.21 -10.64 20.52
CA SER A 313 -11.94 -9.67 21.35
C SER A 313 -12.49 -8.50 20.55
N ASP A 314 -11.78 -8.11 19.49
CA ASP A 314 -12.08 -6.92 18.69
C ASP A 314 -13.02 -7.27 17.52
N LEU A 315 -13.22 -8.57 17.27
CA LEU A 315 -14.13 -9.03 16.23
C LEU A 315 -15.58 -8.82 16.67
N ARG A 316 -16.32 -8.04 15.88
CA ARG A 316 -17.75 -7.84 16.04
C ARG A 316 -18.49 -9.19 16.01
N LYS A 317 -19.17 -9.54 17.11
CA LYS A 317 -19.82 -10.85 17.29
C LYS A 317 -21.02 -11.08 16.36
N ASP A 318 -21.63 -9.99 15.92
CA ASP A 318 -22.77 -9.95 15.02
C ASP A 318 -22.38 -10.01 13.54
N CYS A 319 -21.09 -9.92 13.21
CA CYS A 319 -20.68 -9.98 11.81
C CYS A 319 -20.67 -11.43 11.27
N SER A 320 -21.04 -11.58 10.01
CA SER A 320 -21.13 -12.85 9.29
C SER A 320 -19.80 -13.59 9.25
N LEU A 321 -18.67 -12.86 9.30
CA LEU A 321 -17.35 -13.45 9.37
C LEU A 321 -17.11 -14.16 10.71
N ALA A 322 -17.66 -13.67 11.83
CA ALA A 322 -17.48 -14.27 13.15
C ALA A 322 -17.97 -15.72 13.21
N SER A 323 -19.07 -16.03 12.51
CA SER A 323 -19.57 -17.41 12.40
C SER A 323 -18.59 -18.39 11.75
N LYS A 324 -17.64 -17.89 10.94
CA LYS A 324 -16.61 -18.67 10.26
C LYS A 324 -15.31 -18.77 11.04
N LEU A 325 -15.14 -17.89 12.02
CA LEU A 325 -13.93 -17.79 12.83
C LEU A 325 -14.17 -18.47 14.19
N SER A 326 -14.51 -19.76 14.16
CA SER A 326 -14.65 -20.57 15.37
C SER A 326 -13.34 -20.58 16.17
N GLU A 327 -13.39 -21.05 17.43
CA GLU A 327 -12.19 -21.19 18.27
C GLU A 327 -11.12 -22.09 17.63
N GLU A 328 -11.50 -22.97 16.72
CA GLU A 328 -10.60 -23.90 16.03
C GLU A 328 -9.88 -23.26 14.83
N VAL A 329 -10.42 -22.17 14.28
CA VAL A 329 -9.86 -21.50 13.09
C VAL A 329 -8.84 -20.44 13.51
N ASN A 330 -7.55 -20.79 13.43
CA ASN A 330 -6.47 -19.90 13.88
C ASN A 330 -5.92 -18.97 12.78
N PHE A 331 -6.33 -19.15 11.53
CA PHE A 331 -5.92 -18.28 10.43
C PHE A 331 -6.99 -18.19 9.33
N LEU A 332 -6.92 -17.11 8.54
CA LEU A 332 -7.75 -16.86 7.38
C LEU A 332 -6.88 -16.30 6.24
N ASN A 333 -6.93 -16.94 5.07
CA ASN A 333 -6.26 -16.41 3.88
C ASN A 333 -7.06 -15.23 3.32
N ILE A 334 -6.39 -14.09 3.13
CA ILE A 334 -6.99 -12.85 2.62
C ILE A 334 -6.49 -12.61 1.18
N PRO A 335 -7.33 -12.87 0.15
CA PRO A 335 -6.97 -12.67 -1.24
C PRO A 335 -7.10 -11.20 -1.67
N ALA A 336 -6.58 -10.27 -0.86
CA ALA A 336 -6.61 -8.86 -1.21
C ALA A 336 -5.68 -8.56 -2.41
N PRO A 337 -6.05 -7.68 -3.35
CA PRO A 337 -5.21 -7.34 -4.50
C PRO A 337 -4.03 -6.42 -4.13
N SER A 338 -4.12 -5.64 -3.05
CA SER A 338 -3.10 -4.66 -2.65
C SER A 338 -3.01 -4.47 -1.12
N HIS A 339 -1.94 -3.83 -0.64
CA HIS A 339 -1.79 -3.47 0.78
C HIS A 339 -2.91 -2.53 1.24
N GLN A 340 -3.29 -1.58 0.39
CA GLN A 340 -4.39 -0.64 0.65
C GLN A 340 -5.70 -1.39 0.91
N ILE A 341 -6.07 -2.34 0.07
CA ILE A 341 -7.32 -3.11 0.24
C ILE A 341 -7.23 -4.04 1.46
N PHE A 342 -6.07 -4.61 1.75
CA PHE A 342 -5.87 -5.36 2.98
C PHE A 342 -6.06 -4.48 4.24
N CYS A 343 -5.48 -3.28 4.25
CA CYS A 343 -5.61 -2.34 5.36
C CYS A 343 -7.05 -1.79 5.49
N ALA A 344 -7.77 -1.62 4.37
CA ALA A 344 -9.18 -1.28 4.37
C ALA A 344 -10.02 -2.40 5.02
N LEU A 345 -9.80 -3.67 4.66
CA LEU A 345 -10.44 -4.81 5.36
C LEU A 345 -10.10 -4.81 6.85
N TYR A 346 -8.83 -4.64 7.20
CA TYR A 346 -8.39 -4.61 8.60
C TYR A 346 -9.09 -3.48 9.37
N SER A 347 -9.22 -2.30 8.77
CA SER A 347 -9.97 -1.16 9.32
C SER A 347 -11.45 -1.49 9.50
N TYR A 348 -12.07 -2.13 8.51
CA TYR A 348 -13.48 -2.53 8.57
C TYR A 348 -13.75 -3.52 9.71
N LEU A 349 -12.83 -4.46 9.93
CA LEU A 349 -12.96 -5.41 11.03
C LEU A 349 -12.90 -4.72 12.40
N LEU A 350 -12.06 -3.69 12.56
CA LEU A 350 -11.94 -2.91 13.79
C LEU A 350 -13.11 -1.94 14.01
N ASN A 351 -13.46 -1.18 12.98
CA ASN A 351 -14.30 0.02 13.12
C ASN A 351 -15.70 -0.16 12.53
N GLY A 352 -15.92 -1.22 11.74
CA GLY A 352 -17.16 -1.41 10.99
C GLY A 352 -17.33 -0.53 9.75
N ASP A 353 -16.30 0.24 9.39
CA ASP A 353 -16.19 1.00 8.14
C ASP A 353 -14.71 1.08 7.73
N TYR A 354 -14.43 1.46 6.49
CA TYR A 354 -13.07 1.60 5.97
C TYR A 354 -12.84 2.96 5.28
N PRO A 355 -11.61 3.48 5.29
CA PRO A 355 -11.30 4.77 4.67
C PRO A 355 -11.52 4.79 3.14
N PRO A 356 -11.95 5.94 2.58
CA PRO A 356 -12.41 7.12 3.31
C PRO A 356 -13.75 6.85 3.99
N GLU A 357 -13.92 7.36 5.21
CA GLU A 357 -15.23 7.31 5.88
C GLU A 357 -16.25 8.06 5.02
N LEU A 358 -17.40 7.45 4.78
CA LEU A 358 -18.50 8.20 4.18
C LEU A 358 -18.88 9.32 5.15
N VAL A 359 -18.93 10.56 4.68
CA VAL A 359 -19.42 11.68 5.49
C VAL A 359 -20.90 11.42 5.80
N LYS A 360 -21.19 10.81 6.95
CA LYS A 360 -22.53 10.76 7.52
C LYS A 360 -22.87 12.17 7.98
N ILE A 361 -23.33 13.03 7.07
CA ILE A 361 -23.78 14.38 7.42
C ILE A 361 -25.08 14.24 8.22
N THR A 362 -24.98 14.00 9.53
CA THR A 362 -26.06 14.28 10.48
C THR A 362 -26.00 15.76 10.86
N SER A 363 -26.24 16.65 9.89
CA SER A 363 -26.51 18.05 10.16
C SER A 363 -28.02 18.29 10.05
N PRO A 364 -28.70 18.86 11.06
CA PRO A 364 -30.12 19.16 11.00
C PRO A 364 -30.50 20.24 9.96
N TYR A 365 -29.53 20.82 9.25
CA TYR A 365 -29.72 21.89 8.26
C TYR A 365 -29.33 21.52 6.83
N ILE A 366 -28.80 20.31 6.62
CA ILE A 366 -28.48 19.78 5.29
C ILE A 366 -29.07 18.38 5.23
N THR A 367 -30.25 18.25 4.63
CA THR A 367 -30.68 16.95 4.12
C THR A 367 -29.66 16.57 3.05
N ALA A 368 -28.73 15.66 3.37
CA ALA A 368 -28.04 14.92 2.34
C ALA A 368 -29.16 14.40 1.42
N ARG A 369 -29.19 14.83 0.16
CA ARG A 369 -29.99 14.09 -0.82
C ARG A 369 -29.37 12.72 -0.78
N ASN A 370 -30.11 11.75 -0.24
CA ASN A 370 -29.71 10.35 -0.27
C ASN A 370 -29.39 10.07 -1.74
N ALA A 371 -28.12 9.88 -2.09
CA ALA A 371 -27.78 9.47 -3.44
C ALA A 371 -28.49 8.12 -3.65
N GLU A 372 -29.48 8.10 -4.53
CA GLU A 372 -30.20 6.90 -4.91
C GLU A 372 -29.60 6.41 -6.22
N GLY A 373 -28.65 5.49 -6.10
CA GLY A 373 -28.07 4.82 -7.24
C GLY A 373 -26.58 5.13 -7.48
N PRO A 374 -26.02 4.55 -8.54
CA PRO A 374 -24.63 4.78 -8.93
C PRO A 374 -24.32 6.25 -9.25
N PRO A 375 -23.05 6.68 -9.14
CA PRO A 375 -22.64 8.07 -9.34
C PRO A 375 -22.68 8.51 -10.81
N VAL A 376 -22.82 9.82 -11.01
CA VAL A 376 -22.61 10.47 -12.31
C VAL A 376 -21.11 10.74 -12.53
N ILE A 377 -20.61 10.48 -13.73
CA ILE A 377 -19.23 10.77 -14.12
C ILE A 377 -19.09 12.28 -14.35
N LEU A 378 -18.21 12.91 -13.59
CA LEU A 378 -17.78 14.29 -13.80
C LEU A 378 -16.45 14.34 -14.58
N THR A 379 -15.81 15.51 -14.57
CA THR A 379 -14.48 15.67 -15.13
C THR A 379 -13.50 14.75 -14.41
N TYR A 380 -12.78 13.92 -15.15
CA TYR A 380 -11.72 13.07 -14.60
C TYR A 380 -10.58 13.92 -14.03
N ILE A 381 -10.16 13.60 -12.80
CA ILE A 381 -9.05 14.26 -12.10
C ILE A 381 -8.07 13.16 -11.66
N PRO A 382 -6.92 12.99 -12.35
CA PRO A 382 -5.95 11.94 -12.03
C PRO A 382 -5.43 11.96 -10.59
N GLU A 383 -5.38 13.15 -9.98
CA GLU A 383 -4.86 13.36 -8.63
C GLU A 383 -5.85 12.97 -7.52
N VAL A 384 -7.13 12.80 -7.87
CA VAL A 384 -8.16 12.40 -6.91
C VAL A 384 -8.14 10.88 -6.76
N GLU A 385 -8.08 10.43 -5.51
CA GLU A 385 -8.06 9.02 -5.19
C GLU A 385 -9.35 8.32 -5.67
N ASN A 386 -9.19 7.12 -6.25
CA ASN A 386 -10.29 6.38 -6.83
C ASN A 386 -11.06 5.59 -5.75
N PHE A 387 -11.88 6.31 -4.99
CA PHE A 387 -12.68 5.73 -3.91
C PHE A 387 -13.66 4.66 -4.40
N LEU A 388 -14.28 4.88 -5.57
CA LEU A 388 -15.20 3.91 -6.18
C LEU A 388 -14.50 2.58 -6.51
N ALA A 389 -13.26 2.62 -7.02
CA ALA A 389 -12.48 1.39 -7.23
C ALA A 389 -12.16 0.68 -5.91
N THR A 390 -11.98 1.42 -4.82
CA THR A 390 -11.78 0.83 -3.49
C THR A 390 -13.03 0.07 -3.06
N ASP A 391 -14.21 0.67 -3.18
CA ASP A 391 -15.48 0.02 -2.82
C ASP A 391 -15.75 -1.23 -3.67
N ILE A 392 -15.50 -1.18 -4.98
CA ILE A 392 -15.63 -2.35 -5.87
C ILE A 392 -14.69 -3.48 -5.44
N ARG A 393 -13.43 -3.16 -5.14
CA ARG A 393 -12.45 -4.18 -4.69
C ARG A 393 -12.78 -4.74 -3.31
N MET A 394 -13.34 -3.92 -2.42
CA MET A 394 -13.85 -4.36 -1.12
C MET A 394 -15.05 -5.29 -1.29
N PHE A 395 -15.97 -4.99 -2.22
CA PHE A 395 -17.06 -5.90 -2.58
C PHE A 395 -16.54 -7.25 -3.11
N SER A 396 -15.62 -7.24 -4.07
CA SER A 396 -15.04 -8.48 -4.62
C SER A 396 -14.30 -9.29 -3.55
N LEU A 397 -13.53 -8.63 -2.67
CA LEU A 397 -12.86 -9.28 -1.54
C LEU A 397 -13.88 -9.91 -0.58
N ALA A 398 -14.94 -9.18 -0.25
CA ALA A 398 -16.01 -9.68 0.60
C ALA A 398 -16.73 -10.88 -0.02
N SER A 399 -16.97 -10.88 -1.34
CA SER A 399 -17.51 -12.03 -2.07
C SER A 399 -16.61 -13.26 -1.94
N MET A 400 -15.30 -13.09 -2.15
CA MET A 400 -14.31 -14.18 -2.01
C MET A 400 -14.27 -14.77 -0.59
N LEU A 401 -14.35 -13.92 0.43
CA LEU A 401 -14.40 -14.33 1.85
C LEU A 401 -15.79 -14.81 2.29
N ASP A 402 -16.81 -14.61 1.44
CA ASP A 402 -18.22 -14.79 1.75
C ASP A 402 -18.63 -14.01 3.03
N PHE A 403 -18.17 -12.76 3.10
CA PHE A 403 -18.41 -11.82 4.19
C PHE A 403 -19.55 -10.87 3.82
N SER A 404 -20.79 -11.22 4.17
CA SER A 404 -21.98 -10.50 3.72
C SER A 404 -22.03 -9.06 4.20
N ASP A 405 -21.68 -8.77 5.46
CA ASP A 405 -21.78 -7.40 5.98
C ASP A 405 -20.87 -6.44 5.23
N LEU A 406 -19.63 -6.85 4.96
CA LEU A 406 -18.71 -6.03 4.18
C LEU A 406 -19.17 -5.89 2.73
N ARG A 407 -19.72 -6.97 2.15
CA ARG A 407 -20.24 -6.95 0.78
C ARG A 407 -21.40 -5.97 0.65
N ASP A 408 -22.33 -5.99 1.59
CA ASP A 408 -23.50 -5.12 1.58
C ASP A 408 -23.11 -3.68 1.91
N SER A 409 -22.19 -3.46 2.85
CA SER A 409 -21.62 -2.14 3.16
C SER A 409 -20.90 -1.54 1.94
N ALA A 410 -20.06 -2.31 1.24
CA ALA A 410 -19.37 -1.85 0.05
C ALA A 410 -20.36 -1.47 -1.07
N MET A 411 -21.42 -2.28 -1.26
CA MET A 411 -22.48 -1.98 -2.23
C MET A 411 -23.25 -0.69 -1.84
N GLU A 412 -23.62 -0.53 -0.58
CA GLU A 412 -24.26 0.70 -0.07
C GLU A 412 -23.38 1.92 -0.31
N ARG A 413 -22.06 1.79 -0.07
CA ARG A 413 -21.09 2.86 -0.35
C ARG A 413 -21.04 3.21 -1.83
N MET A 414 -21.04 2.23 -2.73
CA MET A 414 -21.11 2.47 -4.18
C MET A 414 -22.38 3.19 -4.62
N HIS A 415 -23.51 2.98 -3.94
CA HIS A 415 -24.79 3.68 -4.19
C HIS A 415 -24.90 5.04 -3.47
N SER A 416 -24.06 5.29 -2.46
CA SER A 416 -24.08 6.54 -1.70
C SER A 416 -23.25 7.65 -2.36
N LEU A 417 -22.47 7.32 -3.39
CA LEU A 417 -21.70 8.28 -4.17
C LEU A 417 -22.63 8.95 -5.20
N SER A 418 -22.83 10.27 -5.07
CA SER A 418 -23.58 11.04 -6.07
C SER A 418 -22.79 11.26 -7.36
N GLU A 419 -21.48 11.45 -7.23
CA GLU A 419 -20.59 11.89 -8.31
C GLU A 419 -19.25 11.16 -8.22
N THR A 420 -18.58 11.00 -9.37
CA THR A 420 -17.24 10.41 -9.43
C THR A 420 -16.34 11.15 -10.40
N HIS A 421 -15.08 11.33 -9.99
CA HIS A 421 -13.97 11.83 -10.81
C HIS A 421 -13.03 10.71 -11.27
N ALA A 422 -13.40 9.45 -11.02
CA ALA A 422 -12.59 8.29 -11.35
C ALA A 422 -12.53 8.04 -12.87
N ASN A 423 -11.50 7.31 -13.31
CA ASN A 423 -11.43 6.81 -14.69
C ASN A 423 -12.53 5.75 -14.90
N PRO A 424 -13.56 6.01 -15.72
CA PRO A 424 -14.72 5.13 -15.83
C PRO A 424 -14.38 3.82 -16.56
N ILE A 425 -13.41 3.82 -17.47
CA ILE A 425 -12.94 2.58 -18.14
C ILE A 425 -12.28 1.66 -17.11
N SER A 426 -11.46 2.21 -16.21
CA SER A 426 -10.83 1.43 -15.14
C SER A 426 -11.87 0.86 -14.16
N ILE A 427 -12.91 1.62 -13.81
CA ILE A 427 -14.02 1.13 -12.97
C ILE A 427 -14.71 -0.07 -13.60
N LEU A 428 -15.07 0.02 -14.89
CA LEU A 428 -15.72 -1.06 -15.62
C LEU A 428 -14.78 -2.28 -15.73
N GLN A 429 -13.49 -2.07 -15.96
CA GLN A 429 -12.51 -3.17 -15.95
C GLN A 429 -12.44 -3.87 -14.60
N GLU A 430 -12.45 -3.14 -13.48
CA GLU A 430 -12.46 -3.74 -12.14
C GLU A 430 -13.71 -4.61 -11.92
N ILE A 431 -14.88 -4.20 -12.42
CA ILE A 431 -16.12 -4.99 -12.27
C ILE A 431 -16.09 -6.26 -13.12
N TYR A 432 -15.67 -6.17 -14.37
CA TYR A 432 -15.80 -7.28 -15.33
C TYR A 432 -14.60 -8.22 -15.40
N ASN A 433 -13.43 -7.82 -14.88
CA ASN A 433 -12.22 -8.63 -14.95
C ASN A 433 -11.80 -9.23 -13.60
N ASN A 434 -12.33 -8.73 -12.47
CA ASN A 434 -12.01 -9.30 -11.16
C ASN A 434 -12.94 -10.46 -10.79
N PRO A 435 -12.42 -11.46 -10.06
CA PRO A 435 -13.22 -12.60 -9.63
C PRO A 435 -14.19 -12.22 -8.50
N THR A 436 -15.41 -12.75 -8.60
CA THR A 436 -16.33 -12.94 -7.47
C THR A 436 -16.40 -14.44 -7.14
N ARG A 437 -16.88 -14.79 -5.95
CA ARG A 437 -16.99 -16.20 -5.55
C ARG A 437 -18.11 -16.93 -6.30
N ASN A 438 -19.21 -16.24 -6.56
CA ASN A 438 -20.40 -16.80 -7.21
C ASN A 438 -20.95 -15.84 -8.27
N ASP A 439 -21.83 -16.38 -9.11
CA ASP A 439 -22.47 -15.64 -10.19
C ASP A 439 -23.46 -14.59 -9.67
N ASP A 440 -24.11 -14.82 -8.52
CA ASP A 440 -25.06 -13.87 -7.91
C ASP A 440 -24.39 -12.53 -7.55
N ASP A 441 -23.20 -12.58 -6.93
CA ASP A 441 -22.42 -11.39 -6.58
C ASP A 441 -21.91 -10.69 -7.85
N ARG A 442 -21.57 -11.46 -8.90
CA ARG A 442 -21.23 -10.88 -10.21
C ARG A 442 -22.42 -10.15 -10.81
N ASP A 443 -23.61 -10.74 -10.74
CA ASP A 443 -24.83 -10.17 -11.29
C ASP A 443 -25.33 -8.96 -10.48
N ARG A 444 -24.99 -8.86 -9.17
CA ARG A 444 -25.18 -7.62 -8.39
C ARG A 444 -24.34 -6.48 -8.96
N LEU A 445 -23.05 -6.70 -9.23
CA LEU A 445 -22.19 -5.68 -9.83
C LEU A 445 -22.63 -5.31 -11.25
N ARG A 446 -23.09 -6.29 -12.04
CA ARG A 446 -23.61 -6.04 -13.39
C ARG A 446 -24.90 -5.22 -13.37
N ARG A 447 -25.82 -5.49 -12.44
CA ARG A 447 -27.00 -4.63 -12.21
C ARG A 447 -26.60 -3.20 -11.86
N TRP A 448 -25.62 -3.04 -10.98
CA TRP A 448 -25.06 -1.73 -10.67
C TRP A 448 -24.53 -1.02 -11.94
N VAL A 449 -23.86 -1.75 -12.85
CA VAL A 449 -23.40 -1.18 -14.14
C VAL A 449 -24.58 -0.78 -15.05
N LEU A 450 -25.63 -1.60 -15.12
CA LEU A 450 -26.84 -1.31 -15.90
C LEU A 450 -27.57 -0.06 -15.38
N GLU A 451 -27.45 0.26 -14.11
CA GLU A 451 -27.94 1.52 -13.53
C GLU A 451 -26.95 2.68 -13.74
N PHE A 452 -25.64 2.39 -13.71
CA PHE A 452 -24.57 3.39 -13.82
C PHE A 452 -24.48 3.97 -15.23
N LEU A 453 -24.57 3.14 -16.27
CA LEU A 453 -24.41 3.57 -17.65
C LEU A 453 -25.46 4.62 -18.12
N PRO A 454 -26.77 4.43 -17.91
CA PRO A 454 -27.78 5.40 -18.33
C PRO A 454 -27.91 6.58 -17.35
N LYS A 455 -27.24 6.57 -16.19
CA LYS A 455 -27.36 7.63 -15.18
C LYS A 455 -26.98 8.99 -15.78
N GLY A 456 -27.88 9.96 -15.64
CA GLY A 456 -27.70 11.35 -16.09
C GLY A 456 -27.56 12.34 -14.95
N GLY A 457 -26.80 13.41 -15.19
CA GLY A 457 -26.69 14.54 -14.26
C GLY A 457 -27.90 15.47 -14.37
N THR A 458 -28.53 15.81 -13.24
CA THR A 458 -29.72 16.67 -13.18
C THR A 458 -29.54 18.07 -13.77
N GLU A 459 -28.29 18.54 -13.90
CA GLU A 459 -27.97 19.89 -14.37
C GLU A 459 -27.39 19.95 -15.79
N ARG A 460 -26.99 18.81 -16.38
CA ARG A 460 -26.15 18.83 -17.59
C ARG A 460 -26.69 18.05 -18.79
N GLY A 461 -27.81 17.36 -18.67
CA GLY A 461 -28.51 16.71 -19.80
C GLY A 461 -27.68 15.65 -20.55
N PHE A 462 -26.61 15.13 -19.94
CA PHE A 462 -25.81 14.03 -20.48
C PHE A 462 -25.77 12.85 -19.50
N THR A 463 -25.67 11.65 -20.07
CA THR A 463 -25.54 10.39 -19.36
C THR A 463 -24.09 9.94 -19.25
N ASN A 464 -23.82 8.96 -18.39
CA ASN A 464 -22.51 8.32 -18.32
C ASN A 464 -22.12 7.64 -19.64
N ILE A 465 -23.08 7.10 -20.42
CA ILE A 465 -22.87 6.63 -21.79
C ILE A 465 -22.34 7.76 -22.69
N ASP A 466 -22.96 8.94 -22.65
CA ASP A 466 -22.54 10.09 -23.47
C ASP A 466 -21.10 10.49 -23.13
N VAL A 467 -20.76 10.51 -21.83
CA VAL A 467 -19.39 10.76 -21.37
C VAL A 467 -18.42 9.73 -21.94
N LEU A 468 -18.75 8.44 -21.86
CA LEU A 468 -17.90 7.35 -22.38
C LEU A 468 -17.69 7.39 -23.90
N GLN A 469 -18.61 8.00 -24.66
CA GLN A 469 -18.50 8.16 -26.11
C GLN A 469 -17.65 9.37 -26.54
N THR A 470 -17.27 10.24 -25.60
CA THR A 470 -16.37 11.38 -25.85
C THR A 470 -14.94 10.93 -26.16
N GLY A 471 -14.18 11.82 -26.82
CA GLY A 471 -12.88 11.50 -27.41
C GLY A 471 -11.84 10.91 -26.45
N GLN A 472 -11.83 11.29 -25.17
CA GLN A 472 -10.86 10.77 -24.20
C GLN A 472 -11.11 9.30 -23.79
N TRP A 473 -12.35 8.79 -23.91
CA TRP A 473 -12.73 7.44 -23.47
C TRP A 473 -13.06 6.48 -24.62
N ARG A 474 -13.36 7.01 -25.81
CA ARG A 474 -13.86 6.25 -26.98
C ARG A 474 -13.01 5.03 -27.32
N GLU A 475 -11.68 5.18 -27.36
CA GLU A 475 -10.78 4.06 -27.67
C GLU A 475 -10.80 2.98 -26.59
N GLY A 476 -10.75 3.40 -25.32
CA GLY A 476 -10.83 2.49 -24.16
C GLY A 476 -12.15 1.74 -24.11
N LEU A 477 -13.26 2.43 -24.39
CA LEU A 477 -14.59 1.83 -24.48
C LEU A 477 -14.66 0.78 -25.60
N ALA A 478 -14.22 1.13 -26.82
CA ALA A 478 -14.22 0.22 -27.96
C ALA A 478 -13.38 -1.03 -27.69
N LYS A 479 -12.22 -0.85 -27.06
CA LYS A 479 -11.36 -1.96 -26.63
C LYS A 479 -12.06 -2.85 -25.60
N LEU A 480 -12.64 -2.27 -24.55
CA LEU A 480 -13.30 -3.04 -23.49
C LEU A 480 -14.50 -3.84 -24.02
N ARG A 481 -15.32 -3.23 -24.90
CA ARG A 481 -16.44 -3.94 -25.56
C ARG A 481 -15.97 -5.10 -26.43
N LYS A 482 -14.82 -4.97 -27.10
CA LYS A 482 -14.25 -6.03 -27.92
C LYS A 482 -13.70 -7.19 -27.08
N GLU A 483 -13.07 -6.87 -25.96
CA GLU A 483 -12.36 -7.84 -25.11
C GLU A 483 -13.27 -8.55 -24.11
N ASN A 484 -14.36 -7.90 -23.66
CA ASN A 484 -15.25 -8.44 -22.64
C ASN A 484 -16.70 -8.59 -23.14
N GLY A 485 -17.10 -9.83 -23.43
CA GLY A 485 -18.43 -10.13 -24.00
C GLY A 485 -19.60 -9.82 -23.07
N LEU A 486 -19.43 -10.00 -21.75
CA LEU A 486 -20.46 -9.67 -20.76
C LEU A 486 -20.68 -8.16 -20.69
N PHE A 487 -19.60 -7.38 -20.63
CA PHE A 487 -19.71 -5.93 -20.67
C PHE A 487 -20.33 -5.44 -21.98
N ASN A 488 -19.97 -6.03 -23.13
CA ASN A 488 -20.57 -5.62 -24.41
C ASN A 488 -22.08 -5.87 -24.45
N MET A 489 -22.54 -6.96 -23.83
CA MET A 489 -23.96 -7.24 -23.69
C MET A 489 -24.63 -6.20 -22.79
N ASP A 490 -24.11 -5.98 -21.59
CA ASP A 490 -24.68 -5.03 -20.62
C ASP A 490 -24.66 -3.59 -21.15
N TYR A 491 -23.60 -3.19 -21.87
CA TYR A 491 -23.52 -1.90 -22.54
C TYR A 491 -24.59 -1.75 -23.61
N SER A 492 -24.79 -2.76 -24.46
CA SER A 492 -25.84 -2.75 -25.50
C SER A 492 -27.23 -2.66 -24.86
N THR A 493 -27.48 -3.45 -23.81
CA THR A 493 -28.74 -3.40 -23.05
C THR A 493 -29.00 -2.04 -22.40
N ALA A 494 -27.97 -1.40 -21.85
CA ALA A 494 -28.08 -0.06 -21.29
C ALA A 494 -28.39 1.00 -22.36
N CYS A 495 -27.75 0.91 -23.53
CA CYS A 495 -28.06 1.78 -24.66
C CYS A 495 -29.51 1.61 -25.14
N GLU A 496 -29.97 0.37 -25.33
CA GLU A 496 -31.35 0.08 -25.74
C GLU A 496 -32.37 0.63 -24.73
N SER A 497 -32.11 0.41 -23.43
CA SER A 497 -32.98 0.89 -22.35
C SER A 497 -33.05 2.42 -22.32
N LEU A 498 -31.91 3.10 -22.48
CA LEU A 498 -31.86 4.57 -22.53
C LEU A 498 -32.64 5.13 -23.72
N VAL A 499 -32.49 4.51 -24.89
CA VAL A 499 -33.22 4.90 -26.11
C VAL A 499 -34.73 4.70 -25.95
N LEU A 500 -35.15 3.58 -25.35
CA LEU A 500 -36.55 3.34 -25.02
C LEU A 500 -37.11 4.37 -24.03
N GLU A 501 -36.34 4.75 -23.02
CA GLU A 501 -36.74 5.74 -22.02
C GLU A 501 -36.92 7.12 -22.67
N LYS A 502 -35.93 7.57 -23.46
CA LYS A 502 -36.00 8.81 -24.24
C LYS A 502 -37.21 8.83 -25.19
N ALA A 503 -37.43 7.72 -25.91
CA ALA A 503 -38.56 7.60 -26.84
C ALA A 503 -39.91 7.65 -26.10
N SER A 504 -40.03 6.92 -24.99
CA SER A 504 -41.25 6.88 -24.18
C SER A 504 -41.56 8.23 -23.55
N ALA A 505 -40.55 8.94 -23.03
CA ALA A 505 -40.71 10.29 -22.51
C ALA A 505 -41.24 11.26 -23.57
N CYS A 506 -40.71 11.21 -24.80
CA CYS A 506 -41.18 12.03 -25.91
C CYS A 506 -42.63 11.70 -26.31
N ILE A 507 -42.98 10.41 -26.42
CA ILE A 507 -44.34 9.96 -26.74
C ILE A 507 -45.33 10.39 -25.65
N ASN A 508 -44.95 10.26 -24.38
CA ASN A 508 -45.79 10.66 -23.25
C ASN A 508 -46.02 12.17 -23.23
N ALA A 509 -44.97 12.98 -23.42
CA ALA A 509 -45.08 14.42 -23.52
C ALA A 509 -46.00 14.86 -24.68
N PHE A 510 -45.92 14.19 -25.83
CA PHE A 510 -46.83 14.43 -26.95
C PHE A 510 -48.29 14.07 -26.63
N ASN A 511 -48.52 12.94 -25.98
CA ASN A 511 -49.86 12.50 -25.58
C ASN A 511 -50.47 13.44 -24.53
N GLU A 512 -49.68 13.94 -23.59
CA GLU A 512 -50.10 14.92 -22.59
C GLU A 512 -50.44 16.27 -23.24
N ALA A 513 -49.59 16.77 -24.14
CA ALA A 513 -49.87 17.98 -24.92
C ALA A 513 -51.14 17.85 -25.77
N SER A 514 -51.38 16.69 -26.36
CA SER A 514 -52.59 16.41 -27.15
C SER A 514 -53.86 16.36 -26.27
N ARG A 515 -53.75 15.95 -24.99
CA ARG A 515 -54.86 15.94 -24.04
C ARG A 515 -55.16 17.34 -23.50
N THR A 516 -54.13 18.15 -23.24
CA THR A 516 -54.28 19.52 -22.74
C THR A 516 -54.70 20.52 -23.81
N ALA A 517 -54.43 20.26 -25.10
CA ALA A 517 -54.97 21.04 -26.22
C ALA A 517 -56.51 21.00 -26.33
N GLY A 518 -57.19 20.11 -25.60
CA GLY A 518 -58.65 20.02 -25.50
C GLY A 518 -59.29 20.68 -24.27
N GLN A 519 -58.52 21.15 -23.28
CA GLN A 519 -59.05 21.76 -22.06
C GLN A 519 -58.18 22.95 -21.61
N ALA A 520 -58.83 24.09 -21.39
CA ALA A 520 -58.21 25.33 -20.94
C ALA A 520 -57.26 25.13 -19.74
N ALA A 521 -56.12 25.81 -19.82
CA ALA A 521 -54.94 25.68 -18.98
C ALA A 521 -55.21 25.59 -17.47
N GLY A 522 -54.69 24.51 -16.87
CA GLY A 522 -54.40 24.41 -15.44
C GLY A 522 -52.90 24.17 -15.25
N ASN A 523 -52.25 25.04 -14.48
CA ASN A 523 -50.82 25.00 -14.16
C ASN A 523 -50.39 23.63 -13.64
N ASN A 524 -49.43 22.99 -14.31
CA ASN A 524 -48.60 21.94 -13.73
C ASN A 524 -47.15 22.15 -14.14
N THR A 525 -46.33 22.44 -13.15
CA THR A 525 -44.87 22.51 -13.19
C THR A 525 -44.29 21.10 -13.14
N GLY A 526 -43.81 20.60 -14.27
CA GLY A 526 -42.94 19.43 -14.36
C GLY A 526 -42.17 19.51 -15.66
N ASP A 527 -40.88 19.83 -15.59
CA ASP A 527 -39.97 19.90 -16.75
C ASP A 527 -39.91 18.52 -17.45
N PRO A 528 -40.44 18.35 -18.69
CA PRO A 528 -40.61 17.01 -19.28
C PRO A 528 -39.38 16.48 -20.03
N LEU A 529 -38.26 17.20 -20.10
CA LEU A 529 -37.17 16.89 -21.04
C LEU A 529 -35.79 16.94 -20.38
N ASN A 530 -35.52 15.99 -19.49
CA ASN A 530 -34.16 15.86 -18.91
C ASN A 530 -33.16 15.16 -19.86
N ASN A 531 -33.63 14.48 -20.92
CA ASN A 531 -32.80 13.57 -21.73
C ASN A 531 -32.68 13.92 -23.24
N GLY A 532 -33.25 15.05 -23.69
CA GLY A 532 -33.16 15.52 -25.10
C GLY A 532 -33.82 14.61 -26.16
N PRO A 533 -33.90 15.05 -27.43
CA PRO A 533 -34.38 14.22 -28.53
C PRO A 533 -33.36 13.12 -28.89
N LEU A 534 -33.85 12.02 -29.49
CA LEU A 534 -32.96 10.95 -30.01
C LEU A 534 -32.05 11.51 -31.12
N SER A 535 -30.76 11.20 -31.01
CA SER A 535 -29.78 11.38 -32.10
C SER A 535 -30.08 10.46 -33.28
N PRO A 536 -29.52 10.72 -34.48
CA PRO A 536 -29.71 9.86 -35.65
C PRO A 536 -29.31 8.39 -35.42
N GLU A 537 -28.25 8.17 -34.64
CA GLU A 537 -27.75 6.83 -34.31
C GLU A 537 -28.70 6.11 -33.34
N GLU A 538 -29.23 6.82 -32.34
CA GLU A 538 -30.22 6.27 -31.39
C GLU A 538 -31.56 5.97 -32.06
N LEU A 539 -32.01 6.81 -33.00
CA LEU A 539 -33.23 6.55 -33.77
C LEU A 539 -33.09 5.31 -34.65
N GLU A 540 -31.91 5.12 -35.26
CA GLU A 540 -31.64 3.92 -36.05
C GLU A 540 -31.62 2.66 -35.17
N LEU A 541 -31.04 2.74 -33.97
CA LEU A 541 -31.11 1.65 -32.99
C LEU A 541 -32.57 1.34 -32.61
N LEU A 542 -33.39 2.37 -32.35
CA LEU A 542 -34.81 2.19 -32.03
C LEU A 542 -35.59 1.51 -33.17
N ARG A 543 -35.31 1.86 -34.43
CA ARG A 543 -35.92 1.21 -35.60
C ARG A 543 -35.59 -0.26 -35.68
N GLN A 544 -34.34 -0.62 -35.40
CA GLN A 544 -33.85 -1.99 -35.49
C GLN A 544 -34.41 -2.88 -34.38
N VAL A 545 -34.41 -2.39 -33.13
CA VAL A 545 -34.77 -3.19 -31.95
C VAL A 545 -36.27 -3.09 -31.61
N HIS A 546 -36.88 -1.93 -31.81
CA HIS A 546 -38.28 -1.65 -31.46
C HIS A 546 -39.05 -0.87 -32.56
N PRO A 547 -39.33 -1.49 -33.72
CA PRO A 547 -39.89 -0.80 -34.89
C PRO A 547 -41.26 -0.15 -34.66
N GLN A 548 -42.08 -0.69 -33.74
CA GLN A 548 -43.37 -0.09 -33.40
C GLN A 548 -43.21 1.19 -32.58
N MET A 549 -42.31 1.18 -31.58
CA MET A 549 -41.98 2.37 -30.79
C MET A 549 -41.36 3.45 -31.65
N SER A 550 -40.50 3.08 -32.61
CA SER A 550 -39.91 4.04 -33.55
C SER A 550 -40.96 4.83 -34.33
N LYS A 551 -42.01 4.17 -34.85
CA LYS A 551 -43.08 4.86 -35.58
C LYS A 551 -43.85 5.84 -34.71
N LEU A 552 -44.12 5.46 -33.46
CA LEU A 552 -44.79 6.32 -32.49
C LEU A 552 -43.93 7.54 -32.13
N TYR A 553 -42.64 7.31 -31.90
CA TYR A 553 -41.68 8.37 -31.64
C TYR A 553 -41.56 9.35 -32.82
N GLU A 554 -41.40 8.85 -34.05
CA GLU A 554 -41.30 9.68 -35.25
C GLU A 554 -42.56 10.54 -35.46
N THR A 555 -43.74 9.99 -35.14
CA THR A 555 -45.00 10.73 -35.19
C THR A 555 -45.03 11.85 -34.14
N ALA A 556 -44.68 11.53 -32.89
CA ALA A 556 -44.62 12.51 -31.80
C ALA A 556 -43.59 13.62 -32.07
N ALA A 557 -42.41 13.26 -32.57
CA ALA A 557 -41.32 14.19 -32.87
C ALA A 557 -41.64 15.11 -34.07
N ALA A 558 -42.30 14.58 -35.11
CA ALA A 558 -42.72 15.39 -36.26
C ALA A 558 -43.77 16.45 -35.89
N SER A 559 -44.68 16.13 -34.97
CA SER A 559 -45.67 17.10 -34.46
C SER A 559 -45.05 18.17 -33.56
N ALA A 560 -43.96 17.87 -32.85
CA ALA A 560 -43.22 18.86 -32.07
C ALA A 560 -42.45 19.88 -32.93
N GLN A 561 -42.08 19.52 -34.17
CA GLN A 561 -41.33 20.39 -35.10
C GLN A 561 -42.23 21.25 -35.99
N ASN A 562 -43.53 20.95 -36.08
CA ASN A 562 -44.52 21.72 -36.83
C ASN A 562 -45.73 22.06 -35.94
N PRO A 563 -45.65 23.10 -35.09
CA PRO A 563 -46.85 23.64 -34.47
C PRO A 563 -47.78 24.13 -35.60
N ALA A 564 -49.04 23.72 -35.57
CA ALA A 564 -50.04 24.11 -36.56
C ALA A 564 -50.06 25.63 -36.76
N PRO A 565 -50.27 26.14 -37.99
CA PRO A 565 -50.44 27.57 -38.21
C PRO A 565 -51.69 28.03 -37.45
N GLY A 566 -51.51 29.03 -36.57
CA GLY A 566 -52.63 29.67 -35.88
C GLY A 566 -53.67 30.18 -36.89
N PRO A 567 -54.95 30.28 -36.49
CA PRO A 567 -56.03 30.61 -37.41
C PRO A 567 -55.81 32.01 -38.00
N ASN A 568 -55.90 32.08 -39.33
CA ASN A 568 -55.99 33.34 -40.06
C ASN A 568 -57.14 34.17 -39.51
N ILE A 569 -56.83 35.40 -39.09
CA ILE A 569 -57.83 36.44 -38.93
C ILE A 569 -57.64 37.38 -40.11
N GLU A 570 -58.52 37.25 -41.09
CA GLU A 570 -58.78 38.29 -42.09
C GLU A 570 -59.60 39.42 -41.45
N GLU A 571 -59.06 40.63 -41.64
CA GLU A 571 -59.70 41.94 -41.83
C GLU A 571 -60.81 42.41 -40.87
N ASP A 572 -60.57 43.54 -40.19
CA ASP A 572 -61.27 44.75 -40.64
C ASP A 572 -60.54 46.06 -40.26
N SER A 573 -60.93 47.09 -40.99
CA SER A 573 -60.19 48.26 -41.41
C SER A 573 -60.55 49.53 -40.60
N SER A 574 -59.57 50.43 -40.39
CA SER A 574 -59.81 51.88 -40.44
C SER A 574 -58.50 52.66 -40.59
N GLU A 575 -58.50 53.48 -41.65
CA GLU A 575 -57.46 54.38 -42.10
C GLU A 575 -57.25 55.57 -41.15
N GLN A 576 -56.01 56.06 -41.01
CA GLN A 576 -55.67 57.44 -41.40
C GLN A 576 -54.14 57.72 -41.39
N ALA A 577 -53.61 57.77 -42.62
CA ALA A 577 -52.75 58.78 -43.23
C ALA A 577 -51.46 59.32 -42.55
N SER A 578 -50.34 59.04 -43.22
CA SER A 578 -49.25 59.96 -43.67
C SER A 578 -48.43 60.72 -42.61
N SER A 579 -47.11 60.87 -42.68
CA SER A 579 -46.27 61.09 -43.86
C SER A 579 -44.78 60.77 -43.64
N ASP A 580 -44.22 60.02 -44.60
CA ASP A 580 -43.01 60.27 -45.39
C ASP A 580 -41.58 60.53 -44.83
N CYS A 581 -40.67 59.93 -45.64
CA CYS A 581 -39.23 60.17 -45.90
C CYS A 581 -38.21 59.45 -44.99
N ARG A 582 -37.55 58.36 -45.45
CA ARG A 582 -36.36 58.27 -46.37
C ARG A 582 -35.19 59.14 -45.87
N SER A 583 -33.91 58.77 -45.90
CA SER A 583 -33.04 57.61 -46.19
C SER A 583 -31.72 58.01 -45.45
N GLU A 584 -30.77 57.18 -45.03
CA GLU A 584 -29.74 56.47 -45.80
C GLU A 584 -28.52 56.30 -44.86
N HIS A 585 -27.85 55.15 -44.95
CA HIS A 585 -26.42 54.89 -44.72
C HIS A 585 -25.64 55.38 -43.47
N CYS A 586 -25.21 54.38 -42.68
CA CYS A 586 -23.87 54.18 -42.04
C CYS A 586 -22.67 54.70 -42.88
N PRO A 587 -21.39 54.68 -42.40
CA PRO A 587 -20.82 54.23 -41.10
C PRO A 587 -19.69 55.15 -40.53
N PHE A 588 -19.16 54.88 -39.33
CA PHE A 588 -17.76 54.47 -39.08
C PHE A 588 -17.30 54.63 -37.62
N HIS A 589 -16.60 53.58 -37.17
CA HIS A 589 -15.75 53.46 -35.99
C HIS A 589 -14.72 54.58 -35.80
N ILE A 590 -14.42 54.93 -34.54
CA ILE A 590 -13.05 55.14 -34.03
C ILE A 590 -12.91 54.59 -32.59
N LYS A 591 -11.84 53.82 -32.39
CA LYS A 591 -11.28 53.34 -31.11
C LYS A 591 -10.39 54.41 -30.45
N GLN A 592 -10.26 54.32 -29.11
CA GLN A 592 -9.07 54.57 -28.24
C GLN A 592 -9.48 55.34 -26.99
N GLN A 593 -9.44 54.73 -25.79
CA GLN A 593 -8.30 54.44 -24.89
C GLN A 593 -7.88 55.63 -24.00
N ASN A 594 -7.60 55.26 -22.74
CA ASN A 594 -6.86 55.96 -21.67
C ASN A 594 -7.68 56.95 -20.81
N HIS A 595 -7.61 57.00 -19.47
CA HIS A 595 -6.66 56.51 -18.46
C HIS A 595 -7.36 56.42 -17.07
N HIS A 596 -7.09 55.37 -16.28
CA HIS A 596 -6.38 55.41 -14.98
C HIS A 596 -6.70 56.55 -13.99
N HIS A 597 -7.22 56.23 -12.80
CA HIS A 597 -6.38 56.09 -11.58
C HIS A 597 -7.08 55.42 -10.40
N ASN A 598 -6.27 54.66 -9.65
CA ASN A 598 -6.50 54.06 -8.33
C ASN A 598 -6.70 55.09 -7.23
N HIS A 599 -7.37 54.70 -6.14
CA HIS A 599 -6.79 54.89 -4.80
C HIS A 599 -7.28 53.86 -3.77
N HIS A 600 -6.29 53.26 -3.10
CA HIS A 600 -6.33 52.48 -1.87
C HIS A 600 -6.88 53.25 -0.66
N HIS A 601 -7.39 52.53 0.35
CA HIS A 601 -6.98 52.79 1.74
C HIS A 601 -6.95 51.53 2.64
N HIS A 602 -5.89 51.49 3.45
CA HIS A 602 -5.46 50.53 4.46
C HIS A 602 -5.97 50.87 5.88
N GLN A 603 -6.09 49.86 6.75
CA GLN A 603 -5.70 49.80 8.20
C GLN A 603 -6.07 48.38 8.70
N GLN A 604 -5.25 47.46 9.23
CA GLN A 604 -4.00 47.37 10.03
C GLN A 604 -4.18 47.48 11.57
N ARG A 605 -3.93 46.34 12.26
CA ARG A 605 -3.33 46.08 13.61
C ARG A 605 -3.25 44.53 13.75
N GLN A 606 -2.09 43.84 13.67
CA GLN A 606 -1.02 43.61 14.68
C GLN A 606 -1.55 43.21 16.07
N GLU A 607 -1.05 42.22 16.80
CA GLU A 607 0.03 41.22 16.71
C GLU A 607 -0.16 40.31 17.96
N ASP A 608 0.11 39.01 17.89
CA ASP A 608 0.92 38.28 18.90
C ASP A 608 1.00 36.77 18.63
N GLN A 609 2.20 36.26 18.88
CA GLN A 609 2.72 34.91 18.65
C GLN A 609 2.44 33.95 19.83
N ASP A 610 2.77 32.68 19.59
CA ASP A 610 2.97 31.57 20.53
C ASP A 610 1.73 30.77 20.98
N SER A 611 1.58 29.56 20.42
CA SER A 611 1.81 28.32 21.18
C SER A 611 1.61 27.07 20.33
N ASP A 612 2.71 26.35 20.12
CA ASP A 612 2.78 24.91 19.85
C ASP A 612 1.96 24.12 20.89
N ILE A 613 1.00 23.29 20.46
CA ILE A 613 0.47 22.21 21.30
C ILE A 613 0.43 20.89 20.52
N SER A 614 1.42 20.09 20.89
CA SER A 614 1.62 18.67 20.63
C SER A 614 0.44 17.80 21.11
N TYR A 615 -0.24 17.10 20.21
CA TYR A 615 -1.02 15.90 20.54
C TYR A 615 -0.10 14.66 20.54
N LYS A 616 0.74 14.57 21.57
CA LYS A 616 1.37 13.34 22.05
C LYS A 616 1.00 13.19 23.51
N HIS A 617 -0.02 12.38 23.80
CA HIS A 617 -0.16 11.60 25.03
C HIS A 617 -1.59 11.06 25.13
N LEU A 618 -1.79 9.80 24.76
CA LEU A 618 -2.77 8.91 25.37
C LEU A 618 -2.32 7.49 25.02
N PHE A 619 -2.04 6.71 26.06
CA PHE A 619 -1.50 5.33 26.13
C PHE A 619 -0.16 5.24 26.86
N ARG A 620 -0.20 5.64 28.13
CA ARG A 620 0.59 5.05 29.21
C ARG A 620 -0.38 4.76 30.36
N ASN A 621 -0.21 3.59 30.96
CA ASN A 621 -0.95 3.02 32.10
C ASN A 621 -2.11 2.10 31.72
N ILE A 622 -1.79 0.84 31.44
CA ILE A 622 -2.41 -0.29 32.15
C ILE A 622 -1.27 -1.25 32.54
N VAL A 623 -1.34 -1.72 33.78
CA VAL A 623 -0.35 -2.37 34.65
C VAL A 623 0.27 -3.64 34.07
#